data_AF-A0A285SP04-F1
#
_entry.id   AF-A0A285SP04-F1
#
_cell.length_a   1.000
_cell.length_b   1.000
_cell.length_c   1.000
_cell.angle_alpha   90.00
_cell.angle_beta   90.00
_cell.angle_gamma   90.00
#
_symmetry.space_group_name_H-M   'P 1'
#
loop_
_entity.id
_entity.type
_entity.pdbx_description
1 polymer ?
#
loop_
_entity_poly.entity_id
_entity_poly.type
_entity_poly.pdbx_seq_one_letter_code
_entity_poly.pdbx_strand_id
1 'polypeptide(L)'
;MPNITFSAPIMKKDKTIYAVAGNTSTILALAKEHDIPIPFECGDGDCGSCLIEVTALGDKPLMGMALTEKEKARLKELQMISPAELEQAEVNDTPPRFRLACQFIPRDEDVLVSFTGTPGGSA
;
A
#
# COMPACT_ATOMS: atom_id res chain seq x y z
N MET A 1 -16.55 8.92 0.79
CA MET A 1 -15.53 9.14 1.83
C MET A 1 -14.90 7.79 2.09
N PRO A 2 -13.76 7.51 1.46
CA PRO A 2 -13.02 6.27 1.67
C PRO A 2 -12.50 6.16 3.11
N ASN A 3 -12.72 5.01 3.75
CA ASN A 3 -12.13 4.67 5.03
C ASN A 3 -10.82 3.92 4.80
N ILE A 4 -9.72 4.49 5.29
CA ILE A 4 -8.40 3.88 5.23
C ILE A 4 -8.06 3.42 6.64
N THR A 5 -8.08 2.11 6.87
CA THR A 5 -7.75 1.54 8.17
C THR A 5 -6.30 1.07 8.18
N PHE A 6 -5.49 1.58 9.08
CA PHE A 6 -4.10 1.18 9.27
C PHE A 6 -4.01 0.14 10.38
N SER A 7 -3.40 -1.00 10.08
CA SER A 7 -3.15 -2.10 11.02
C SER A 7 -1.69 -2.51 10.97
N ALA A 8 -1.06 -2.68 12.13
CA ALA A 8 0.33 -3.12 12.22
C ALA A 8 0.60 -3.76 13.58
N PRO A 9 1.51 -4.75 13.68
CA PRO A 9 1.87 -5.35 14.95
C PRO A 9 2.61 -4.38 15.88
N ILE A 10 3.26 -3.36 15.32
CA ILE A 10 3.89 -2.27 16.09
C ILE A 10 2.87 -1.26 16.65
N MET A 11 1.63 -1.27 16.14
CA MET A 11 0.57 -0.39 16.60
C MET A 11 -0.26 -1.07 17.69
N LYS A 12 -0.54 -0.35 18.77
CA LYS A 12 -1.37 -0.88 19.88
C LYS A 12 -2.86 -1.00 19.52
N LYS A 13 -3.32 -0.25 18.51
CA LYS A 13 -4.70 -0.20 18.03
C LYS A 13 -4.70 0.15 16.55
N ASP A 14 -5.64 -0.43 15.81
CA ASP A 14 -5.92 -0.05 14.43
C ASP A 14 -6.44 1.39 14.38
N LYS A 15 -6.02 2.14 13.36
CA LYS A 15 -6.41 3.54 13.20
C LYS A 15 -7.07 3.74 11.85
N THR A 16 -8.35 4.08 11.86
CA THR A 16 -9.10 4.42 10.65
C THR A 16 -9.05 5.92 10.39
N ILE A 17 -8.66 6.28 9.17
CA ILE A 17 -8.56 7.64 8.67
C ILE A 17 -9.56 7.81 7.54
N TYR A 18 -10.31 8.90 7.59
CA TYR A 18 -11.29 9.26 6.58
C TYR A 18 -10.59 10.13 5.54
N ALA A 19 -10.26 9.57 4.38
CA ALA A 19 -9.66 10.34 3.32
C ALA A 19 -10.73 11.14 2.56
N VAL A 20 -10.39 12.37 2.18
CA VAL A 20 -11.26 13.20 1.35
C VAL A 20 -11.17 12.70 -0.09
N ALA A 21 -12.31 12.34 -0.67
CA ALA A 21 -12.37 11.89 -2.06
C ALA A 21 -11.85 12.99 -2.99
N GLY A 22 -10.85 12.65 -3.82
CA GLY A 22 -10.16 13.59 -4.70
C GLY A 22 -8.84 14.14 -4.16
N ASN A 23 -8.44 13.78 -2.93
CA ASN A 23 -7.09 14.04 -2.46
C ASN A 23 -6.12 13.09 -3.19
N THR A 24 -5.17 13.65 -3.93
CA THR A 24 -4.12 12.89 -4.64
C THR A 24 -2.93 12.57 -3.73
N SER A 25 -3.05 12.79 -2.42
CA SER A 25 -2.04 12.39 -1.45
C SER A 25 -1.88 10.87 -1.38
N THR A 26 -0.63 10.44 -1.26
CA THR A 26 -0.27 9.03 -1.13
C THR A 26 -0.57 8.52 0.28
N ILE A 27 -0.68 7.20 0.46
CA ILE A 27 -0.83 6.61 1.80
C ILE A 27 0.29 7.04 2.74
N LEU A 28 1.51 7.18 2.22
CA LEU A 28 2.64 7.67 3.02
C LEU A 28 2.40 9.10 3.56
N ALA A 29 1.84 9.99 2.75
CA ALA A 29 1.53 11.36 3.19
C ALA A 29 0.44 11.36 4.28
N LEU A 30 -0.64 10.58 4.08
CA LEU A 30 -1.69 10.43 5.09
C LEU A 30 -1.16 9.82 6.39
N ALA A 31 -0.33 8.78 6.27
CA ALA A 31 0.32 8.15 7.41
C ALA A 31 1.13 9.18 8.21
N LYS A 32 1.88 10.05 7.53
CA LYS A 32 2.67 11.11 8.17
C LYS A 32 1.81 12.19 8.82
N GLU A 33 0.72 12.63 8.17
CA GLU A 33 -0.23 13.59 8.75
C GLU A 33 -0.94 13.07 10.00
N HIS A 34 -1.10 11.75 10.11
CA HIS A 34 -1.78 11.10 11.21
C HIS A 34 -0.84 10.35 12.17
N ASP A 35 0.46 10.63 12.16
CA ASP A 35 1.47 10.03 13.02
C ASP A 35 1.46 8.47 13.02
N ILE A 36 1.21 7.88 11.84
CA ILE A 36 1.32 6.43 11.64
C ILE A 36 2.79 6.09 11.39
N PRO A 37 3.39 5.17 12.16
CA PRO A 37 4.81 4.85 12.08
C PRO A 37 5.13 3.91 10.89
N ILE A 38 4.85 4.33 9.66
CA ILE A 38 5.23 3.58 8.47
C ILE A 38 6.72 3.84 8.18
N PRO A 39 7.56 2.79 8.08
CA PRO A 39 8.96 2.95 7.68
C PRO A 39 9.06 3.51 6.25
N PHE A 40 9.80 4.60 6.07
CA PHE A 40 10.08 5.19 4.76
C PHE A 40 11.52 5.71 4.70
N GLU A 41 12.18 5.52 3.56
CA GLU A 41 13.57 5.98 3.35
C GLU A 41 13.72 6.93 2.16
N CYS A 42 13.03 6.65 1.04
CA CYS A 42 13.31 7.30 -0.24
C CYS A 42 12.16 8.16 -0.79
N GLY A 43 10.90 7.76 -0.59
CA GLY A 43 9.73 8.43 -1.18
C GLY A 43 9.55 8.27 -2.70
N ASP A 44 10.55 7.77 -3.45
CA ASP A 44 10.51 7.61 -4.92
C ASP A 44 10.18 6.17 -5.38
N GLY A 45 9.90 5.25 -4.45
CA GLY A 45 9.63 3.84 -4.77
C GLY A 45 10.88 3.00 -5.08
N ASP A 46 12.07 3.49 -4.76
CA ASP A 46 13.33 2.76 -4.99
C ASP A 46 13.74 1.86 -3.81
N CYS A 47 13.40 2.22 -2.57
CA CYS A 47 13.92 1.55 -1.38
C CYS A 47 13.11 0.33 -0.94
N GLY A 48 11.82 0.26 -1.26
CA GLY A 48 10.94 -0.82 -0.78
C GLY A 48 10.63 -0.79 0.72
N SER A 49 11.16 0.16 1.48
CA SER A 49 11.00 0.23 2.94
C SER A 49 9.54 0.44 3.36
N CYS A 50 8.76 1.12 2.51
CA CYS A 50 7.33 1.43 2.73
C CYS A 50 6.38 0.35 2.20
N LEU A 51 6.80 -0.91 2.27
CA LEU A 51 5.97 -2.05 1.89
C LEU A 51 4.70 -2.11 2.76
N ILE A 52 3.56 -2.16 2.09
CA ILE A 52 2.23 -2.30 2.71
C ILE A 52 1.44 -3.39 2.01
N GLU A 53 0.58 -4.06 2.76
CA GLU A 53 -0.46 -4.95 2.23
C GLU A 53 -1.78 -4.18 2.21
N VAL A 54 -2.41 -4.12 1.05
CA VAL A 54 -3.68 -3.44 0.83
C VAL A 54 -4.78 -4.47 0.61
N THR A 55 -5.80 -4.43 1.46
CA THR A 55 -7.00 -5.28 1.35
C THR A 55 -8.23 -4.40 1.20
N ALA A 56 -9.07 -4.62 0.19
CA ALA A 56 -10.35 -3.91 0.09
C ALA A 56 -11.29 -4.34 1.24
N LEU A 57 -11.85 -3.35 1.94
CA LEU A 57 -12.85 -3.50 2.98
C LEU A 57 -14.22 -3.05 2.44
N GLY A 58 -14.76 -3.74 1.44
CA GLY A 58 -16.07 -3.39 0.90
C GLY A 58 -16.51 -4.22 -0.30
N ASP A 59 -17.63 -3.82 -0.88
CA ASP A 59 -18.22 -4.42 -2.09
C ASP A 59 -17.50 -3.98 -3.37
N LYS A 60 -16.76 -2.87 -3.30
CA LYS A 60 -15.98 -2.35 -4.43
C LYS A 60 -14.63 -3.07 -4.51
N PRO A 61 -14.27 -3.67 -5.66
CA PRO A 61 -12.93 -4.22 -5.85
C PRO A 61 -11.91 -3.09 -5.88
N LEU A 62 -10.70 -3.36 -5.39
CA LEU A 62 -9.54 -2.46 -5.52
C LEU A 62 -9.44 -2.03 -6.98
N MET A 63 -9.53 -0.73 -7.25
CA MET A 63 -9.33 -0.20 -8.58
C MET A 63 -7.89 -0.49 -9.00
N GLY A 64 -7.77 -1.26 -10.09
CA GLY A 64 -6.51 -1.58 -10.72
C GLY A 64 -5.71 -0.30 -10.96
N MET A 65 -4.52 -0.25 -10.37
CA MET A 65 -3.58 0.84 -10.55
C MET A 65 -2.29 0.23 -11.06
N ALA A 66 -1.92 0.60 -12.29
CA ALA A 66 -0.71 0.13 -12.95
C ALA A 66 0.50 0.24 -12.01
N LEU A 67 1.16 -0.89 -11.75
CA LEU A 67 2.42 -0.89 -11.02
C LEU A 67 3.50 -0.34 -11.92
N THR A 68 4.29 0.58 -11.38
CA THR A 68 5.48 1.07 -12.09
C THR A 68 6.52 -0.05 -12.17
N GLU A 69 7.34 -0.04 -13.23
CA GLU A 69 8.44 -0.99 -13.43
C GLU A 69 9.37 -1.07 -12.20
N LYS A 70 9.64 0.07 -11.56
CA LYS A 70 10.44 0.16 -10.33
C LYS A 70 9.79 -0.57 -9.16
N GLU A 71 8.50 -0.34 -8.93
CA GLU A 71 7.75 -0.99 -7.85
C GLU A 71 7.71 -2.51 -8.06
N LYS A 72 7.49 -2.97 -9.29
CA LYS A 72 7.53 -4.40 -9.64
C LYS A 72 8.88 -5.03 -9.33
N ALA A 73 9.98 -4.38 -9.73
CA ALA A 73 11.33 -4.86 -9.47
C ALA A 73 11.58 -5.03 -7.96
N ARG A 74 11.22 -4.03 -7.16
CA ARG A 74 11.39 -4.09 -5.70
C ARG A 74 10.51 -5.13 -5.02
N LEU A 75 9.23 -5.23 -5.41
CA LEU A 75 8.33 -6.26 -4.87
C LEU A 75 8.84 -7.67 -5.18
N LYS A 76 9.45 -7.86 -6.36
CA LYS A 76 10.07 -9.11 -6.77
C LYS A 76 11.35 -9.41 -5.98
N GLU A 77 12.20 -8.42 -5.76
CA GLU A 77 13.41 -8.54 -4.92
C GLU A 77 13.08 -8.89 -3.47
N LEU A 78 12.01 -8.29 -2.91
CA LEU A 78 11.51 -8.60 -1.57
C LEU A 78 10.76 -9.94 -1.48
N GLN A 79 10.57 -10.63 -2.62
CA GLN A 79 9.80 -11.88 -2.73
C GLN A 79 8.36 -11.78 -2.20
N MET A 80 7.79 -10.58 -2.17
CA MET A 80 6.42 -10.32 -1.70
C MET A 80 5.37 -10.52 -2.79
N ILE A 81 5.80 -10.57 -4.06
CA ILE A 81 4.93 -10.85 -5.20
C ILE A 81 5.49 -12.03 -6.01
N SER A 82 4.62 -12.97 -6.37
CA SER A 82 4.99 -14.04 -7.28
C SER A 82 5.01 -13.55 -8.73
N PRO A 83 5.86 -14.13 -9.61
CA PRO A 83 5.87 -13.76 -11.04
C PRO A 83 4.49 -13.94 -11.69
N ALA A 84 3.73 -14.97 -11.29
CA ALA A 84 2.36 -15.20 -11.76
C ALA A 84 1.39 -14.09 -11.32
N GLU A 85 1.55 -13.53 -10.11
CA GLU A 85 0.74 -12.40 -9.65
C GLU A 85 1.12 -11.10 -10.37
N LEU A 86 2.39 -10.94 -10.73
CA LEU A 86 2.85 -9.82 -11.56
C LEU A 86 2.17 -9.88 -12.94
N GLU A 87 2.19 -11.05 -13.59
CA GLU A 87 1.53 -11.26 -14.87
C GLU A 87 0.01 -11.03 -14.76
N GLN A 88 -0.63 -11.49 -13.68
CA GLN A 88 -2.05 -11.20 -13.45
C GLN A 88 -2.32 -9.71 -13.27
N ALA A 89 -1.43 -8.98 -12.60
CA ALA A 89 -1.56 -7.54 -12.44
C ALA A 89 -1.36 -6.78 -13.75
N GLU A 90 -0.50 -7.28 -14.65
CA GLU A 90 -0.27 -6.67 -15.96
C GLU A 90 -1.35 -7.00 -16.99
N VAL A 91 -1.85 -8.25 -16.99
CA VAL A 91 -2.76 -8.76 -18.01
C VAL A 91 -4.23 -8.56 -17.62
N ASN A 92 -4.56 -8.82 -16.35
CA ASN A 92 -5.95 -8.77 -15.87
C ASN A 92 -6.26 -7.49 -15.09
N ASP A 93 -5.31 -6.54 -15.02
CA ASP A 93 -5.40 -5.31 -14.22
C ASP A 93 -5.75 -5.57 -12.73
N THR A 94 -5.45 -6.79 -12.25
CA THR A 94 -5.74 -7.21 -10.88
C THR A 94 -4.68 -6.65 -9.95
N PRO A 95 -4.99 -5.70 -9.06
CA PRO A 95 -3.98 -5.13 -8.18
C PRO A 95 -3.45 -6.21 -7.21
N PRO A 96 -2.12 -6.33 -7.05
CA PRO A 96 -1.54 -7.24 -6.09
C PRO A 96 -1.78 -6.74 -4.67
N ARG A 97 -1.77 -7.68 -3.72
CA ARG A 97 -1.97 -7.39 -2.29
C ARG A 97 -0.87 -6.48 -1.74
N PHE A 98 0.37 -6.72 -2.13
CA PHE A 98 1.52 -5.93 -1.66
C PHE A 98 1.80 -4.75 -2.59
N ARG A 99 1.94 -3.57 -2.00
CA ARG A 99 2.18 -2.28 -2.68
C ARG A 99 3.17 -1.43 -1.90
N LEU A 100 3.73 -0.41 -2.54
CA LEU A 100 4.53 0.62 -1.86
C LEU A 100 3.64 1.81 -1.46
N ALA A 101 3.67 2.18 -0.17
CA ALA A 101 2.84 3.27 0.36
C ALA A 101 3.13 4.63 -0.28
N CYS A 102 4.35 4.84 -0.81
CA CYS A 102 4.71 6.07 -1.51
C CYS A 102 4.08 6.18 -2.91
N GLN A 103 3.76 5.05 -3.55
CA GLN A 103 3.18 5.02 -4.91
C GLN A 103 1.67 4.79 -4.91
N PHE A 104 1.12 4.25 -3.82
CA PHE A 104 -0.29 3.94 -3.72
C PHE A 104 -1.11 5.17 -3.31
N ILE A 105 -2.09 5.52 -4.14
CA ILE A 105 -3.03 6.62 -3.91
C ILE A 105 -4.43 6.01 -3.68
N PRO A 106 -5.00 6.13 -2.48
CA PRO A 106 -6.35 5.65 -2.21
C PRO A 106 -7.36 6.48 -3.01
N ARG A 107 -8.32 5.81 -3.64
CA ARG A 107 -9.46 6.46 -4.33
C ARG A 107 -10.68 6.44 -3.40
N ASP A 108 -11.90 6.38 -3.94
CA ASP A 108 -13.16 6.36 -3.16
C ASP A 108 -13.53 4.94 -2.66
N GLU A 109 -12.52 4.18 -2.24
CA GLU A 109 -12.65 2.79 -1.83
C GLU A 109 -12.19 2.63 -0.39
N ASP A 110 -12.89 1.77 0.35
CA ASP A 110 -12.53 1.42 1.71
C ASP A 110 -11.41 0.38 1.70
N VAL A 111 -10.29 0.68 2.36
CA VAL A 111 -9.09 -0.16 2.32
C VAL A 111 -8.51 -0.37 3.71
N LEU A 112 -8.06 -1.59 3.98
CA LEU A 112 -7.20 -1.96 5.09
C LEU A 112 -5.76 -1.94 4.60
N VAL A 113 -4.91 -1.19 5.27
CA VAL A 113 -3.48 -1.08 5.05
C VAL A 113 -2.78 -1.78 6.21
N SER A 114 -2.25 -2.96 5.94
CA SER A 114 -1.48 -3.77 6.89
C SER A 114 0.02 -3.61 6.63
N PHE A 115 0.84 -3.43 7.67
CA PHE A 115 2.29 -3.32 7.52
C PHE A 115 3.04 -3.90 8.73
N THR A 116 4.27 -4.37 8.55
CA THR A 116 5.06 -5.02 9.61
C THR A 116 5.73 -4.01 10.56
N GLY A 117 6.02 -2.79 10.08
CA GLY A 117 6.74 -1.76 10.84
C GLY A 117 8.26 -1.83 10.70
N THR A 118 8.78 -2.85 10.04
CA THR A 118 10.19 -3.02 9.68
C THR A 118 10.43 -2.61 8.22
N PRO A 119 11.51 -1.87 7.91
CA PRO A 119 11.86 -1.54 6.54
C PRO A 119 12.09 -2.83 5.74
N GLY A 120 11.40 -2.96 4.59
CA GLY A 120 11.55 -4.10 3.68
C GLY A 120 10.68 -5.32 4.00
N GLY A 121 9.70 -5.19 4.90
CA GLY A 121 8.73 -6.27 5.15
C GLY A 121 9.30 -7.49 5.85
N SER A 122 10.51 -7.40 6.42
CA SER A 122 11.10 -8.48 7.22
C SER A 122 10.32 -8.60 8.54
N ALA A 123 9.46 -9.61 8.64
CA ALA A 123 8.86 -10.07 9.89
C ALA A 123 9.81 -11.04 10.61
#